data_AF-H5V4H0-F1
#
_entry.id   AF-H5V4H0-F1
#
_cell.length_a   1.000
_cell.length_b   1.000
_cell.length_c   1.000
_cell.angle_alpha   90.00
_cell.angle_beta   90.00
_cell.angle_gamma   90.00
#
_symmetry.space_group_name_H-M   'P 1'
#
loop_
_entity.id
_entity.type
_entity.pdbx_description
1 polymer ?
#
loop_
_entity_poly.entity_id
_entity_poly.type
_entity_poly.pdbx_seq_one_letter_code
_entity_poly.pdbx_strand_id
1 'polypeptide(L)'
;MSSVKKIGLFACTGVVAGNMMGSGIALLPANLASIGSIALWGWGISLLGAVSLAYVYARLAIRNPQQGGPIAYAGEISPAFGFQTGVLYYHANWIGNLAIGITAVSYLSTFFPVLSQPIPAGVACIAIVWVFTFINMLGGSWVSRLTTIGLVLVLIPVVLTAVVGWHWFDVAIYKANWNTSHATDVHAVFKSILLCLWAFVGVESAAVSTGIVENPRRTVPLATMTGTCLAGLVYIAATQVIAGMYPASQMASSGAPFAVSASTMFGTWAAPVVSAFTAFACLTSLGSWMMLVGQAGQRAADDGNFPKIYGELDSNGIPKKGLFLAGIQMTVLMLLIMVLDSSGGKASDLFGELTGIAVLLTMLPYFYSCVDLIRYEGMNFRNTASLIASFLGCCFCFIALIGAETAELAGTFVVSLIILMFYGRKMHQSQLTSF
;
A
#
# COMPACT_ATOMS: atom_id res chain seq x y z
N MET A 1 22.25 -2.08 27.37
CA MET A 1 21.23 -2.15 26.30
C MET A 1 20.38 -0.90 26.39
N SER A 2 20.58 0.10 25.52
CA SER A 2 19.71 1.28 25.51
C SER A 2 18.29 0.84 25.16
N SER A 3 17.31 1.14 26.01
CA SER A 3 15.90 0.86 25.70
C SER A 3 15.56 1.51 24.36
N VAL A 4 15.28 0.71 23.34
CA VAL A 4 14.80 1.22 22.05
C VAL A 4 13.56 2.06 22.34
N LYS A 5 13.62 3.37 22.06
CA LYS A 5 12.48 4.27 22.27
C LYS A 5 11.29 3.76 21.45
N LYS A 6 10.26 3.29 22.15
CA LYS A 6 9.01 2.82 21.54
C LYS A 6 8.28 3.99 20.87
N ILE A 7 7.47 3.67 19.86
CA ILE A 7 6.70 4.62 19.07
C ILE A 7 5.38 4.94 19.79
N GLY A 8 5.17 6.21 20.15
CA GLY A 8 3.92 6.69 20.74
C GLY A 8 2.78 6.86 19.72
N LEU A 9 1.58 7.18 20.20
CA LEU A 9 0.36 7.22 19.38
C LEU A 9 0.45 8.10 18.13
N PHE A 10 0.92 9.35 18.27
CA PHE A 10 0.99 10.28 17.14
C PHE A 10 1.89 9.76 16.01
N ALA A 11 3.08 9.27 16.36
CA ALA A 11 4.01 8.71 15.39
C ALA A 11 3.48 7.38 14.82
N CYS A 12 2.78 6.57 15.61
CA CYS A 12 2.15 5.34 15.12
C CYS A 12 1.02 5.63 14.11
N THR A 13 0.14 6.58 14.41
CA THR A 13 -0.86 7.07 13.46
C THR A 13 -0.19 7.64 12.21
N GLY A 14 0.90 8.39 12.37
CA GLY A 14 1.67 8.94 11.26
C GLY A 14 2.31 7.88 10.37
N VAL A 15 2.78 6.77 10.94
CA VAL A 15 3.29 5.62 10.17
C VAL A 15 2.15 4.92 9.43
N VAL A 16 1.02 4.63 10.09
CA VAL A 16 -0.13 3.99 9.43
C VAL A 16 -0.64 4.86 8.28
N ALA A 17 -0.96 6.12 8.59
CA ALA A 17 -1.48 7.08 7.63
C ALA A 17 -0.46 7.40 6.52
N GLY A 18 0.84 7.50 6.83
CA GLY A 18 1.90 7.77 5.86
C GLY A 18 2.24 6.57 4.97
N ASN A 19 2.13 5.34 5.48
CA ASN A 19 2.28 4.13 4.68
C ASN A 19 1.10 3.96 3.70
N MET A 20 -0.13 4.29 4.12
CA MET A 20 -1.31 4.34 3.25
C MET A 20 -1.25 5.49 2.23
N MET A 21 -0.92 6.71 2.69
CA MET A 21 -0.98 7.91 1.87
C MET A 21 0.20 8.07 0.91
N GLY A 22 1.42 7.69 1.33
CA GLY A 22 2.69 8.02 0.67
C GLY A 22 2.60 8.19 -0.84
N SER A 23 2.55 7.09 -1.58
CA SER A 23 2.38 7.11 -3.03
C SER A 23 0.92 7.09 -3.50
N GLY A 24 0.02 6.50 -2.70
CA GLY A 24 -1.40 6.41 -3.02
C GLY A 24 -2.01 7.78 -3.30
N ILE A 25 -1.84 8.75 -2.39
CA ILE A 25 -2.41 10.10 -2.56
C ILE A 25 -1.82 10.80 -3.77
N ALA A 26 -0.55 10.56 -4.05
CA ALA A 26 0.21 11.33 -5.00
C ALA A 26 -0.20 11.07 -6.47
N LEU A 27 -0.48 9.83 -6.87
CA LEU A 27 -0.82 9.47 -8.26
C LEU A 27 -2.25 8.95 -8.48
N LEU A 28 -2.99 8.60 -7.43
CA LEU A 28 -4.38 8.15 -7.60
C LEU A 28 -5.28 9.15 -8.36
N PRO A 29 -5.17 10.48 -8.20
CA PRO A 29 -5.99 11.40 -9.00
C PRO A 29 -5.74 11.25 -10.51
N ALA A 30 -4.51 10.96 -10.93
CA ALA A 30 -4.20 10.71 -12.34
C ALA A 30 -4.84 9.40 -12.82
N ASN A 31 -4.66 8.30 -12.07
CA ASN A 31 -5.20 7.00 -12.45
C ASN A 31 -6.73 6.97 -12.44
N LEU A 32 -7.36 7.59 -11.44
CA LEU A 32 -8.81 7.67 -11.35
C LEU A 32 -9.41 8.60 -12.41
N ALA A 33 -8.65 9.57 -12.95
CA ALA A 33 -9.13 10.39 -14.05
C ALA A 33 -9.39 9.58 -15.34
N SER A 34 -8.70 8.46 -15.54
CA SER A 34 -8.98 7.50 -16.62
C SER A 34 -10.27 6.68 -16.41
N ILE A 35 -10.87 6.75 -15.23
CA ILE A 35 -12.16 6.11 -14.92
C ILE A 35 -13.28 7.15 -14.85
N GLY A 36 -13.00 8.30 -14.25
CA GLY A 36 -13.91 9.42 -14.10
C GLY A 36 -14.33 9.65 -12.64
N SER A 37 -15.12 10.70 -12.42
CA SER A 37 -15.61 11.06 -11.09
C SER A 37 -16.61 10.06 -10.51
N ILE A 38 -17.11 9.11 -11.31
CA ILE A 38 -17.86 7.94 -10.84
C ILE A 38 -17.07 7.11 -9.81
N ALA A 39 -15.73 7.25 -9.79
CA ALA A 39 -14.85 6.71 -8.75
C ALA A 39 -15.24 7.12 -7.32
N LEU A 40 -16.09 8.15 -7.13
CA LEU A 40 -16.72 8.46 -5.84
C LEU A 40 -17.39 7.23 -5.20
N TRP A 41 -18.08 6.40 -5.99
CA TRP A 41 -18.69 5.17 -5.48
C TRP A 41 -17.66 4.14 -5.07
N GLY A 42 -16.61 3.98 -5.88
CA GLY A 42 -15.50 3.08 -5.56
C GLY A 42 -14.77 3.50 -4.29
N TRP A 43 -14.57 4.80 -4.09
CA TRP A 43 -14.06 5.38 -2.86
C TRP A 43 -14.95 5.07 -1.64
N GLY A 44 -16.27 5.27 -1.76
CA GLY A 44 -17.20 5.00 -0.66
C GLY A 44 -17.18 3.53 -0.23
N ILE A 45 -17.19 2.61 -1.20
CA ILE A 45 -17.09 1.17 -0.95
C ILE A 45 -15.72 0.82 -0.36
N SER A 46 -14.64 1.40 -0.88
CA SER A 46 -13.28 1.15 -0.41
C SER A 46 -13.04 1.66 0.99
N LEU A 47 -13.57 2.84 1.33
CA LEU A 47 -13.48 3.38 2.68
C LEU A 47 -14.24 2.50 3.68
N LEU A 48 -15.44 2.04 3.34
CA LEU A 48 -16.21 1.13 4.18
C LEU A 48 -15.45 -0.18 4.43
N GLY A 49 -14.89 -0.77 3.37
CA GLY A 49 -14.07 -1.98 3.45
C GLY A 49 -12.79 -1.78 4.27
N ALA A 50 -12.07 -0.68 4.02
CA ALA A 50 -10.84 -0.33 4.73
C ALA A 50 -11.08 -0.05 6.21
N VAL A 51 -12.15 0.67 6.58
CA VAL A 51 -12.52 0.88 8.00
C VAL A 51 -12.91 -0.43 8.67
N SER A 52 -13.54 -1.34 7.93
CA SER A 52 -13.86 -2.68 8.44
C SER A 52 -12.58 -3.50 8.70
N LEU A 53 -11.60 -3.47 7.78
CA LEU A 53 -10.29 -4.09 7.99
C LEU A 53 -9.49 -3.42 9.12
N ALA A 54 -9.55 -2.09 9.23
CA ALA A 54 -8.95 -1.33 10.32
C ALA A 54 -9.51 -1.78 11.67
N TYR A 55 -10.83 -2.00 11.74
CA TYR A 55 -11.48 -2.53 12.93
C TYR A 55 -11.00 -3.96 13.24
N VAL A 56 -10.86 -4.81 12.22
CA VAL A 56 -10.35 -6.18 12.38
C VAL A 56 -8.95 -6.16 13.00
N TYR A 57 -8.02 -5.40 12.42
CA TYR A 57 -6.66 -5.27 12.95
C TYR A 57 -6.62 -4.62 14.33
N ALA A 58 -7.46 -3.62 14.58
CA ALA A 58 -7.59 -3.00 15.89
C ALA A 58 -8.04 -4.02 16.96
N ARG A 59 -9.04 -4.87 16.66
CA ARG A 59 -9.51 -5.90 17.60
C ARG A 59 -8.48 -7.01 17.80
N LEU A 60 -7.86 -7.49 16.73
CA LEU A 60 -6.80 -8.49 16.81
C LEU A 60 -5.59 -7.96 17.62
N ALA A 61 -5.20 -6.70 17.46
CA ALA A 61 -4.13 -6.09 18.26
C ALA A 61 -4.43 -6.02 19.77
N ILE A 62 -5.70 -5.98 20.17
CA ILE A 62 -6.11 -6.02 21.59
C ILE A 62 -6.14 -7.46 22.10
N ARG A 63 -6.77 -8.34 21.32
CA ARG A 63 -7.14 -9.71 21.71
C ARG A 63 -6.00 -10.70 21.54
N ASN A 64 -5.21 -10.53 20.49
CA ASN A 64 -4.12 -11.39 20.07
C ASN A 64 -2.89 -10.54 19.63
N PRO A 65 -2.19 -9.87 20.56
CA PRO A 65 -1.08 -8.96 20.25
C PRO A 65 0.18 -9.75 19.86
N GLN A 66 0.25 -10.21 18.61
CA GLN A 66 1.42 -10.89 18.05
C GLN A 66 2.18 -10.00 17.08
N GLN A 67 3.45 -10.34 16.84
CA GLN A 67 4.28 -9.70 15.83
C GLN A 67 4.10 -10.38 14.47
N GLY A 68 4.22 -9.61 13.38
CA GLY A 68 4.10 -10.14 12.02
C GLY A 68 2.73 -9.97 11.37
N GLY A 69 1.76 -9.38 12.09
CA GLY A 69 0.47 -8.95 11.55
C GLY A 69 -0.25 -10.04 10.76
N PRO A 70 -0.57 -9.82 9.46
CA PRO A 70 -1.33 -10.80 8.66
C PRO A 70 -0.73 -12.21 8.66
N ILE A 71 0.60 -12.35 8.63
CA ILE A 71 1.29 -13.65 8.60
C ILE A 71 1.00 -14.44 9.88
N ALA A 72 1.06 -13.78 11.04
CA ALA A 72 0.79 -14.41 12.32
C ALA A 72 -0.68 -14.83 12.45
N TYR A 73 -1.62 -13.94 12.11
CA TYR A 73 -3.06 -14.23 12.18
C TYR A 73 -3.47 -15.38 11.25
N ALA A 74 -2.94 -15.43 10.03
CA ALA A 74 -3.21 -16.54 9.11
C ALA A 74 -2.63 -17.88 9.60
N GLY A 75 -1.43 -17.84 10.20
CA GLY A 75 -0.77 -19.03 10.76
C GLY A 75 -1.55 -19.69 11.89
N GLU A 76 -2.33 -18.92 12.65
CA GLU A 76 -3.19 -19.48 13.71
C GLU A 76 -4.41 -20.21 13.19
N ILE A 77 -4.92 -19.84 12.01
CA ILE A 77 -6.00 -20.58 11.35
C ILE A 77 -5.46 -21.94 10.89
N SER A 78 -4.31 -21.93 10.21
CA SER A 78 -3.61 -23.13 9.76
C SER A 78 -2.17 -22.81 9.35
N PRO A 79 -1.20 -23.72 9.59
CA PRO A 79 0.16 -23.59 9.07
C PRO A 79 0.21 -23.36 7.55
N ALA A 80 -0.71 -23.94 6.79
CA ALA A 80 -0.79 -23.75 5.34
C ALA A 80 -1.14 -22.30 4.95
N PHE A 81 -2.06 -21.67 5.69
CA PHE A 81 -2.44 -20.27 5.45
C PHE A 81 -1.37 -19.29 5.95
N GLY A 82 -0.65 -19.64 7.02
CA GLY A 82 0.56 -18.93 7.44
C GLY A 82 1.64 -18.95 6.35
N PHE A 83 1.89 -20.11 5.73
CA PHE A 83 2.83 -20.24 4.60
C PHE A 83 2.40 -19.39 3.41
N GLN A 84 1.15 -19.52 3.00
CA GLN A 84 0.60 -18.79 1.86
C GLN A 84 0.65 -17.27 2.09
N THR A 85 0.24 -16.82 3.27
CA THR A 85 0.28 -15.40 3.64
C THR A 85 1.69 -14.86 3.71
N GLY A 86 2.65 -15.62 4.26
CA GLY A 86 4.06 -15.24 4.28
C GLY A 86 4.61 -14.96 2.88
N VAL A 87 4.31 -15.84 1.92
CA VAL A 87 4.74 -15.66 0.52
C VAL A 87 4.03 -14.49 -0.13
N LEU A 88 2.70 -14.46 -0.09
CA LEU A 88 1.90 -13.44 -0.78
C LEU A 88 2.18 -12.04 -0.23
N TYR A 89 2.18 -11.87 1.10
CA TYR A 89 2.40 -10.58 1.74
C TYR A 89 3.81 -10.04 1.52
N TYR A 90 4.84 -10.90 1.61
CA TYR A 90 6.20 -10.50 1.28
C TYR A 90 6.31 -9.98 -0.16
N HIS A 91 5.74 -10.71 -1.12
CA HIS A 91 5.80 -10.31 -2.53
C HIS A 91 4.99 -9.06 -2.83
N ALA A 92 3.81 -8.93 -2.23
CA ALA A 92 3.00 -7.72 -2.32
C ALA A 92 3.78 -6.48 -1.87
N ASN A 93 4.48 -6.57 -0.73
CA ASN A 93 5.17 -5.42 -0.14
C ASN A 93 6.32 -4.91 -1.00
N TRP A 94 7.20 -5.80 -1.51
CA TRP A 94 8.32 -5.33 -2.32
C TRP A 94 7.89 -4.89 -3.73
N ILE A 95 6.82 -5.48 -4.29
CA ILE A 95 6.22 -5.00 -5.55
C ILE A 95 5.63 -3.60 -5.33
N GLY A 96 4.90 -3.41 -4.23
CA GLY A 96 4.36 -2.11 -3.84
C GLY A 96 5.42 -1.02 -3.64
N ASN A 97 6.62 -1.39 -3.16
CA ASN A 97 7.76 -0.46 -3.07
C ASN A 97 8.18 0.12 -4.42
N LEU A 98 8.08 -0.64 -5.51
CA LEU A 98 8.34 -0.09 -6.84
C LEU A 98 7.32 0.98 -7.21
N ALA A 99 6.03 0.79 -6.90
CA ALA A 99 5.00 1.81 -7.14
C ALA A 99 5.30 3.10 -6.36
N ILE A 100 5.78 2.97 -5.11
CA ILE A 100 6.22 4.12 -4.30
C ILE A 100 7.43 4.82 -4.95
N GLY A 101 8.42 4.06 -5.41
CA GLY A 101 9.60 4.57 -6.10
C GLY A 101 9.26 5.33 -7.38
N ILE A 102 8.42 4.75 -8.24
CA ILE A 102 7.94 5.40 -9.48
C ILE A 102 7.21 6.69 -9.17
N THR A 103 6.39 6.71 -8.11
CA THR A 103 5.69 7.91 -7.70
C THR A 103 6.65 9.02 -7.27
N ALA A 104 7.68 8.68 -6.49
CA ALA A 104 8.72 9.63 -6.12
C ALA A 104 9.42 10.21 -7.36
N VAL A 105 9.80 9.35 -8.31
CA VAL A 105 10.44 9.74 -9.57
C VAL A 105 9.53 10.64 -10.42
N SER A 106 8.24 10.32 -10.49
CA SER A 106 7.23 11.10 -11.22
C SER A 106 7.15 12.54 -10.70
N TYR A 107 7.14 12.74 -9.39
CA TYR A 107 7.18 14.09 -8.80
C TYR A 107 8.55 14.77 -8.98
N LEU A 108 9.66 14.02 -8.89
CA LEU A 108 11.00 14.53 -9.18
C LEU A 108 11.16 14.99 -10.64
N SER A 109 10.33 14.49 -11.57
CA SER A 109 10.33 14.95 -12.95
C SER A 109 9.97 16.43 -13.12
N THR A 110 9.35 17.06 -12.11
CA THR A 110 9.13 18.52 -12.05
C THR A 110 10.46 19.29 -12.04
N PHE A 111 11.51 18.72 -11.45
CA PHE A 111 12.85 19.31 -11.37
C PHE A 111 13.78 18.79 -12.46
N PHE A 112 13.62 17.51 -12.82
CA PHE A 112 14.45 16.81 -13.78
C PHE A 112 13.56 16.22 -14.88
N PRO A 113 13.19 16.98 -15.93
CA PRO A 113 12.24 16.55 -16.96
C PRO A 113 12.62 15.25 -17.68
N VAL A 114 13.90 14.90 -17.69
CA VAL A 114 14.40 13.61 -18.21
C VAL A 114 13.72 12.40 -17.52
N LEU A 115 13.30 12.56 -16.26
CA LEU A 115 12.62 11.52 -15.48
C LEU A 115 11.17 11.26 -15.91
N SER A 116 10.61 12.04 -16.84
CA SER A 116 9.32 11.73 -17.45
C SER A 116 9.41 10.62 -18.51
N GLN A 117 10.63 10.26 -18.95
CA GLN A 117 10.87 9.19 -19.90
C GLN A 117 10.97 7.83 -19.19
N PRO A 118 10.39 6.74 -19.72
CA PRO A 118 10.32 5.44 -19.03
C PRO A 118 11.68 4.88 -18.60
N ILE A 119 12.69 4.95 -19.49
CA ILE A 119 14.01 4.38 -19.21
C ILE A 119 14.73 5.17 -18.09
N PRO A 120 14.93 6.50 -18.20
CA PRO A 120 15.47 7.29 -17.08
C PRO A 120 14.69 7.15 -15.78
N ALA A 121 13.35 7.09 -15.86
CA ALA A 121 12.50 6.91 -14.69
C ALA A 121 12.75 5.58 -13.98
N GLY A 122 12.82 4.48 -14.74
CA GLY A 122 13.11 3.14 -14.24
C GLY A 122 14.52 3.05 -13.62
N VAL A 123 15.54 3.62 -14.28
CA VAL A 123 16.90 3.69 -13.73
C VAL A 123 16.95 4.49 -12.42
N ALA A 124 16.27 5.64 -12.37
CA ALA A 124 16.18 6.45 -11.15
C ALA A 124 15.45 5.70 -10.03
N CYS A 125 14.38 4.96 -10.36
CA CYS A 125 13.65 4.13 -9.40
C CYS A 125 14.55 3.02 -8.82
N ILE A 126 15.32 2.33 -9.67
CA ILE A 126 16.30 1.31 -9.23
C ILE A 126 17.34 1.93 -8.29
N ALA A 127 17.88 3.11 -8.65
CA ALA A 127 18.84 3.82 -7.81
C ALA A 127 18.24 4.17 -6.43
N ILE A 128 17.01 4.70 -6.40
CA ILE A 128 16.28 5.00 -5.16
C ILE A 128 16.08 3.72 -4.33
N VAL A 129 15.65 2.62 -4.94
CA VAL A 129 15.49 1.32 -4.25
C VAL A 129 16.79 0.88 -3.57
N TRP A 130 17.94 0.97 -4.26
CA TRP A 130 19.22 0.59 -3.67
C TRP A 130 19.67 1.53 -2.56
N VAL A 131 19.46 2.84 -2.71
CA VAL A 131 19.71 3.82 -1.63
C VAL A 131 18.92 3.44 -0.38
N PHE A 132 17.61 3.17 -0.51
CA PHE A 132 16.77 2.81 0.65
C PHE A 132 17.01 1.39 1.16
N THR A 133 17.46 0.45 0.31
CA THR A 133 17.98 -0.86 0.73
C THR A 133 19.16 -0.68 1.66
N PHE A 134 20.18 0.08 1.26
CA PHE A 134 21.37 0.30 2.08
C PHE A 134 21.08 1.10 3.35
N ILE A 135 20.23 2.12 3.29
CA ILE A 135 19.80 2.86 4.49
C ILE A 135 19.13 1.91 5.49
N ASN A 136 18.25 1.01 5.04
CA ASN A 136 17.61 0.04 5.93
C ASN A 136 18.60 -1.00 6.48
N MET A 137 19.55 -1.47 5.67
CA MET A 137 20.63 -2.36 6.13
C MET A 137 21.50 -1.71 7.22
N LEU A 138 21.63 -0.39 7.25
CA LEU A 138 22.40 0.35 8.27
C LEU A 138 21.60 0.68 9.55
N GLY A 139 20.34 0.26 9.64
CA GLY A 139 19.47 0.56 10.80
C GLY A 139 18.50 1.70 10.53
N GLY A 140 17.81 1.66 9.38
CA GLY A 140 16.89 2.67 8.88
C GLY A 140 15.60 2.91 9.70
N SER A 141 15.50 2.44 10.94
CA SER A 141 14.32 2.66 11.80
C SER A 141 13.99 4.15 12.01
N TRP A 142 14.98 5.03 11.89
CA TRP A 142 14.79 6.48 11.92
C TRP A 142 14.05 7.01 10.69
N VAL A 143 14.15 6.34 9.54
CA VAL A 143 13.44 6.72 8.31
C VAL A 143 11.94 6.56 8.47
N SER A 144 11.49 5.49 9.14
CA SER A 144 10.07 5.30 9.48
C SER A 144 9.54 6.43 10.37
N ARG A 145 10.39 7.06 11.20
CA ARG A 145 10.00 8.26 11.97
C ARG A 145 9.85 9.49 11.06
N LEU A 146 10.66 9.59 10.01
CA LEU A 146 10.51 10.66 9.01
C LEU A 146 9.24 10.51 8.17
N THR A 147 8.66 9.31 8.07
CA THR A 147 7.38 9.09 7.40
C THR A 147 6.25 9.96 7.98
N THR A 148 6.28 10.24 9.29
CA THR A 148 5.31 11.18 9.89
C THR A 148 5.51 12.62 9.40
N ILE A 149 6.76 13.05 9.20
CA ILE A 149 7.07 14.38 8.64
C ILE A 149 6.67 14.42 7.17
N GLY A 150 7.04 13.40 6.39
CA GLY A 150 6.63 13.26 4.99
C GLY A 150 5.12 13.28 4.83
N LEU A 151 4.39 12.60 5.72
CA LEU A 151 2.93 12.66 5.78
C LEU A 151 2.41 14.09 5.96
N VAL A 152 2.92 14.82 6.96
CA VAL A 152 2.48 16.21 7.19
C VAL A 152 2.77 17.08 5.97
N LEU A 153 3.93 16.91 5.34
CA LEU A 153 4.31 17.67 4.15
C LEU A 153 3.41 17.39 2.95
N VAL A 154 3.03 16.14 2.68
CA VAL A 154 2.11 15.80 1.57
C VAL A 154 0.67 16.18 1.90
N LEU A 155 0.27 16.17 3.17
CA LEU A 155 -1.07 16.61 3.57
C LEU A 155 -1.30 18.10 3.32
N ILE A 156 -0.26 18.95 3.37
CA ILE A 156 -0.40 20.39 3.10
C ILE A 156 -1.05 20.64 1.73
N PRO A 157 -0.45 20.24 0.59
CA PRO A 157 -1.07 20.48 -0.72
C PRO A 157 -2.38 19.73 -0.90
N VAL A 158 -2.50 18.51 -0.36
CA VAL A 158 -3.69 17.69 -0.55
C VAL A 158 -4.91 18.29 0.17
N VAL A 159 -4.76 18.70 1.43
CA VAL A 159 -5.82 19.35 2.21
C VAL A 159 -6.13 20.74 1.63
N LEU A 160 -5.11 21.49 1.19
CA LEU A 160 -5.33 22.76 0.51
C LEU A 160 -6.16 22.57 -0.76
N THR A 161 -5.85 21.58 -1.60
CA THR A 161 -6.69 21.23 -2.76
C THR A 161 -8.09 20.84 -2.32
N ALA A 162 -8.25 19.98 -1.31
CA ALA A 162 -9.55 19.53 -0.83
C ALA A 162 -10.47 20.64 -0.27
N VAL A 163 -9.88 21.73 0.26
CA VAL A 163 -10.63 22.82 0.91
C VAL A 163 -10.73 24.06 0.02
N VAL A 164 -9.62 24.48 -0.60
CA VAL A 164 -9.51 25.72 -1.38
C VAL A 164 -9.79 25.48 -2.87
N GLY A 165 -9.55 24.27 -3.37
CA GLY A 165 -9.74 23.92 -4.79
C GLY A 165 -11.19 24.05 -5.27
N TRP A 166 -12.17 24.06 -4.37
CA TRP A 166 -13.59 24.33 -4.70
C TRP A 166 -13.81 25.67 -5.41
N HIS A 167 -12.92 26.65 -5.23
CA HIS A 167 -13.01 27.93 -5.94
C HIS A 167 -12.84 27.78 -7.47
N TRP A 168 -12.11 26.75 -7.92
CA TRP A 168 -11.93 26.43 -9.34
C TRP A 168 -12.76 25.22 -9.79
N PHE A 169 -13.64 24.72 -8.92
CA PHE A 169 -14.48 23.58 -9.25
C PHE A 169 -15.62 24.00 -10.19
N ASP A 170 -15.76 23.29 -11.30
CA ASP A 170 -16.86 23.45 -12.24
C ASP A 170 -17.71 22.18 -12.31
N VAL A 171 -19.01 22.32 -12.03
CA VAL A 171 -19.98 21.22 -12.08
C VAL A 171 -20.12 20.64 -13.48
N ALA A 172 -19.98 21.44 -14.54
CA ALA A 172 -20.01 20.97 -15.92
C ALA A 172 -18.79 20.10 -16.23
N ILE A 173 -17.59 20.50 -15.76
CA ILE A 173 -16.38 19.67 -15.89
C ILE A 173 -16.54 18.36 -15.12
N TYR A 174 -17.00 18.42 -13.86
CA TYR A 174 -17.22 17.22 -13.05
C TYR A 174 -18.20 16.25 -13.71
N LYS A 175 -19.31 16.75 -14.28
CA LYS A 175 -20.27 15.93 -15.03
C LYS A 175 -19.70 15.37 -16.32
N ALA A 176 -18.93 16.16 -17.07
CA ALA A 176 -18.24 15.71 -18.28
C ALA A 176 -17.23 14.60 -17.96
N ASN A 177 -16.64 14.63 -16.77
CA ASN A 177 -15.72 13.62 -16.26
C ASN A 177 -16.43 12.43 -15.61
N TRP A 178 -17.76 12.29 -15.65
CA TRP A 178 -18.49 11.29 -14.86
C TRP A 178 -17.96 9.86 -15.07
N ASN A 179 -17.97 9.38 -16.31
CA ASN A 179 -17.40 8.08 -16.69
C ASN A 179 -16.56 8.25 -17.95
N THR A 180 -15.24 8.18 -17.79
CA THR A 180 -14.24 8.32 -18.85
C THR A 180 -13.58 6.99 -19.22
N SER A 181 -14.01 5.89 -18.58
CA SER A 181 -13.45 4.54 -18.77
C SER A 181 -13.80 3.89 -20.12
N HIS A 182 -14.73 4.46 -20.88
CA HIS A 182 -15.36 3.86 -22.07
C HIS A 182 -16.09 2.52 -21.81
N ALA A 183 -16.27 2.13 -20.54
CA ALA A 183 -17.02 0.96 -20.11
C ALA A 183 -18.34 1.35 -19.43
N THR A 184 -19.14 0.36 -19.05
CA THR A 184 -20.36 0.60 -18.27
C THR A 184 -20.05 1.18 -16.90
N ASP A 185 -20.97 1.98 -16.36
CA ASP A 185 -20.84 2.59 -15.03
C ASP A 185 -20.52 1.57 -13.94
N VAL A 186 -21.16 0.39 -13.99
CA VAL A 186 -20.91 -0.70 -13.05
C VAL A 186 -19.46 -1.17 -13.13
N HIS A 187 -18.94 -1.39 -14.34
CA HIS A 187 -17.56 -1.82 -14.54
C HIS A 187 -16.56 -0.76 -14.10
N ALA A 188 -16.84 0.52 -14.39
CA ALA A 188 -16.04 1.66 -13.95
C ALA A 188 -15.94 1.72 -12.41
N VAL A 189 -17.06 1.51 -11.71
CA VAL A 189 -17.08 1.44 -10.24
C VAL A 189 -16.18 0.31 -9.74
N PHE A 190 -16.33 -0.92 -10.24
CA PHE A 190 -15.48 -2.04 -9.80
C PHE A 190 -13.99 -1.79 -10.08
N LYS A 191 -13.64 -1.26 -11.25
CA LYS A 191 -12.24 -0.90 -11.58
C LYS A 191 -11.69 0.17 -10.64
N SER A 192 -12.51 1.15 -10.26
CA SER A 192 -12.09 2.18 -9.29
C SER A 192 -11.87 1.64 -7.89
N ILE A 193 -12.61 0.60 -7.47
CA ILE A 193 -12.42 -0.01 -6.13
C ILE A 193 -11.02 -0.62 -6.00
N LEU A 194 -10.51 -1.28 -7.04
CA LEU A 194 -9.17 -1.87 -7.02
C LEU A 194 -8.09 -0.79 -6.80
N LEU A 195 -8.17 0.32 -7.54
CA LEU A 195 -7.25 1.46 -7.38
C LEU A 195 -7.41 2.14 -6.02
N CYS A 196 -8.65 2.37 -5.57
CA CYS A 196 -8.91 2.97 -4.27
C CYS A 196 -8.47 2.08 -3.11
N LEU A 197 -8.46 0.75 -3.26
CA LEU A 197 -7.98 -0.16 -2.24
C LEU A 197 -6.48 0.04 -1.98
N TRP A 198 -5.68 0.23 -3.03
CA TRP A 198 -4.26 0.54 -2.87
C TRP A 198 -4.02 1.69 -1.89
N ALA A 199 -4.90 2.71 -1.91
CA ALA A 199 -4.86 3.86 -1.01
C ALA A 199 -4.92 3.49 0.49
N PHE A 200 -5.44 2.30 0.81
CA PHE A 200 -5.63 1.79 2.16
C PHE A 200 -4.71 0.61 2.50
N VAL A 201 -3.88 0.15 1.56
CA VAL A 201 -2.81 -0.81 1.86
C VAL A 201 -1.85 -0.18 2.85
N GLY A 202 -1.54 -0.88 3.94
CA GLY A 202 -0.80 -0.33 5.07
C GLY A 202 -1.64 -0.08 6.32
N VAL A 203 -2.96 -0.33 6.28
CA VAL A 203 -3.83 -0.38 7.48
C VAL A 203 -3.27 -1.31 8.57
N GLU A 204 -2.58 -2.37 8.17
CA GLU A 204 -1.95 -3.36 9.02
C GLU A 204 -0.58 -2.92 9.58
N SER A 205 -0.02 -1.80 9.13
CA SER A 205 1.37 -1.38 9.45
C SER A 205 1.64 -1.38 10.96
N ALA A 206 0.70 -0.87 11.75
CA ALA A 206 0.81 -0.86 13.21
C ALA A 206 0.69 -2.27 13.83
N ALA A 207 -0.08 -3.17 13.23
CA ALA A 207 -0.21 -4.56 13.67
C ALA A 207 1.05 -5.38 13.36
N VAL A 208 1.70 -5.14 12.21
CA VAL A 208 2.97 -5.79 11.86
C VAL A 208 4.09 -5.35 12.81
N SER A 209 4.14 -4.06 13.14
CA SER A 209 5.18 -3.45 13.98
C SER A 209 4.81 -3.34 15.47
N THR A 210 3.91 -4.19 15.99
CA THR A 210 3.46 -4.16 17.41
C THR A 210 4.61 -4.19 18.42
N GLY A 211 5.71 -4.88 18.10
CA GLY A 211 6.89 -5.02 18.97
C GLY A 211 7.60 -3.71 19.31
N ILE A 212 7.47 -2.68 18.46
CA ILE A 212 8.13 -1.37 18.64
C ILE A 212 7.17 -0.25 19.07
N VAL A 213 5.89 -0.56 19.31
CA VAL A 213 4.85 0.40 19.69
C VAL A 213 4.73 0.52 21.21
N GLU A 214 4.54 1.75 21.70
CA GLU A 214 4.26 2.03 23.10
C GLU A 214 2.80 1.70 23.42
N ASN A 215 2.56 0.92 24.47
CA ASN A 215 1.23 0.41 24.85
C ASN A 215 0.41 -0.11 23.63
N PRO A 216 0.84 -1.20 22.98
CA PRO A 216 0.25 -1.66 21.72
C PRO A 216 -1.27 -1.89 21.80
N ARG A 217 -1.77 -2.39 22.94
CA ARG A 217 -3.21 -2.65 23.17
C ARG A 217 -4.08 -1.38 23.09
N ARG A 218 -3.50 -0.20 23.32
CA ARG A 218 -4.22 1.08 23.18
C ARG A 218 -3.82 1.80 21.89
N THR A 219 -2.53 1.83 21.60
CA THR A 219 -1.98 2.66 20.52
C THR A 219 -2.29 2.10 19.14
N VAL A 220 -2.14 0.79 18.91
CA VAL A 220 -2.39 0.18 17.60
C VAL A 220 -3.85 0.36 17.17
N PRO A 221 -4.86 0.04 18.01
CA PRO A 221 -6.26 0.25 17.65
C PRO A 221 -6.59 1.70 17.27
N LEU A 222 -6.12 2.66 18.07
CA LEU A 222 -6.38 4.07 17.84
C LEU A 222 -5.67 4.57 16.58
N ALA A 223 -4.40 4.20 16.39
CA ALA A 223 -3.62 4.58 15.22
C ALA A 223 -4.22 4.04 13.92
N THR A 224 -4.60 2.76 13.91
CA THR A 224 -5.20 2.10 12.76
C THR A 224 -6.56 2.73 12.41
N MET A 225 -7.48 2.86 13.36
CA MET A 225 -8.80 3.44 13.06
C MET A 225 -8.73 4.91 12.65
N THR A 226 -8.00 5.75 13.40
CA THR A 226 -7.92 7.19 13.11
C THR A 226 -7.15 7.46 11.82
N GLY A 227 -6.06 6.73 11.59
CA GLY A 227 -5.26 6.84 10.37
C GLY A 227 -6.07 6.48 9.12
N THR A 228 -6.83 5.38 9.16
CA THR A 228 -7.63 4.94 8.01
C THR A 228 -8.77 5.89 7.71
N CYS A 229 -9.52 6.33 8.72
CA CYS A 229 -10.62 7.28 8.52
C CYS A 229 -10.11 8.64 7.98
N LEU A 230 -9.03 9.17 8.57
CA LEU A 230 -8.47 10.44 8.14
C LEU A 230 -7.94 10.37 6.71
N ALA A 231 -7.17 9.32 6.39
CA ALA A 231 -6.67 9.10 5.03
C ALA A 231 -7.83 9.05 4.03
N GLY A 232 -8.85 8.23 4.30
CA GLY A 232 -10.00 8.06 3.42
C GLY A 232 -10.78 9.35 3.15
N LEU A 233 -11.06 10.14 4.18
CA LEU A 233 -11.77 11.41 4.01
C LEU A 233 -10.96 12.40 3.16
N VAL A 234 -9.65 12.49 3.40
CA VAL A 234 -8.74 13.35 2.65
C VAL A 234 -8.62 12.89 1.19
N TYR A 235 -8.49 11.59 0.96
CA TYR A 235 -8.48 10.98 -0.38
C TYR A 235 -9.70 11.37 -1.19
N ILE A 236 -10.89 11.15 -0.63
CA ILE A 236 -12.16 11.42 -1.30
C ILE A 236 -12.27 12.92 -1.60
N ALA A 237 -12.10 13.77 -0.59
CA ALA A 237 -12.25 15.21 -0.76
C ALA A 237 -11.29 15.76 -1.82
N ALA A 238 -10.00 15.40 -1.76
CA ALA A 238 -9.00 15.92 -2.67
C ALA A 238 -9.19 15.42 -4.11
N THR A 239 -9.46 14.11 -4.29
CA THR A 239 -9.65 13.53 -5.64
C THR A 239 -10.91 14.04 -6.32
N GLN A 240 -12.01 14.20 -5.58
CA GLN A 240 -13.26 14.72 -6.15
C GLN A 240 -13.14 16.19 -6.53
N VAL A 241 -12.41 17.00 -5.74
CA VAL A 241 -12.14 18.39 -6.12
C VAL A 241 -11.30 18.46 -7.40
N ILE A 242 -10.22 17.67 -7.52
CA ILE A 242 -9.42 17.59 -8.75
C ILE A 242 -10.28 17.20 -9.95
N ALA A 243 -11.19 16.24 -9.78
CA ALA A 243 -12.09 15.78 -10.85
C ALA A 243 -13.05 16.86 -11.37
N GLY A 244 -13.33 17.91 -10.58
CA GLY A 244 -14.12 19.06 -11.03
C GLY A 244 -13.30 20.30 -11.41
N MET A 245 -12.00 20.34 -11.08
CA MET A 245 -11.11 21.45 -11.46
C MET A 245 -10.57 21.33 -12.89
N TYR A 246 -10.40 20.10 -13.40
CA TYR A 246 -9.70 19.85 -14.66
C TYR A 246 -10.40 18.80 -15.53
N PRO A 247 -10.30 18.87 -16.87
CA PRO A 247 -10.66 17.76 -17.75
C PRO A 247 -9.90 16.49 -17.39
N ALA A 248 -10.58 15.35 -17.42
CA ALA A 248 -10.02 14.06 -17.05
C ALA A 248 -8.73 13.70 -17.83
N SER A 249 -8.67 13.99 -19.14
CA SER A 249 -7.51 13.72 -19.98
C SER A 249 -6.24 14.48 -19.54
N GLN A 250 -6.41 15.68 -18.99
CA GLN A 250 -5.30 16.46 -18.45
C GLN A 250 -4.75 15.84 -17.17
N MET A 251 -5.62 15.38 -16.27
CA MET A 251 -5.16 14.74 -15.02
C MET A 251 -4.61 13.34 -15.27
N ALA A 252 -5.21 12.56 -16.17
CA ALA A 252 -4.73 11.23 -16.56
C ALA A 252 -3.35 11.27 -17.24
N SER A 253 -2.93 12.40 -17.81
CA SER A 253 -1.60 12.60 -18.36
C SER A 253 -0.62 13.25 -17.38
N SER A 254 -1.07 13.64 -16.20
CA SER A 254 -0.25 14.33 -15.20
C SER A 254 0.50 13.34 -14.31
N GLY A 255 1.83 13.47 -14.27
CA GLY A 255 2.68 12.77 -13.31
C GLY A 255 2.69 13.41 -11.91
N ALA A 256 2.05 14.57 -11.72
CA ALA A 256 2.03 15.29 -10.44
C ALA A 256 0.72 16.10 -10.24
N PRO A 257 -0.45 15.45 -10.10
CA PRO A 257 -1.75 16.14 -10.03
C PRO A 257 -1.82 17.24 -8.96
N PHE A 258 -1.25 17.01 -7.78
CA PHE A 258 -1.26 18.01 -6.71
C PHE A 258 -0.31 19.18 -6.96
N ALA A 259 0.78 18.98 -7.70
CA ALA A 259 1.64 20.08 -8.12
C ALA A 259 0.93 20.97 -9.15
N VAL A 260 0.18 20.34 -10.08
CA VAL A 260 -0.67 21.06 -11.05
C VAL A 260 -1.76 21.85 -10.32
N SER A 261 -2.47 21.20 -9.38
CA SER A 261 -3.50 21.85 -8.54
C SER A 261 -2.94 23.06 -7.79
N ALA A 262 -1.79 22.90 -7.12
CA ALA A 262 -1.16 23.99 -6.39
C ALA A 262 -0.71 25.13 -7.31
N SER A 263 -0.21 24.83 -8.51
CA SER A 263 0.15 25.85 -9.49
C SER A 263 -1.05 26.69 -9.92
N THR A 264 -2.22 26.09 -10.09
CA THR A 264 -3.45 26.82 -10.43
C THR A 264 -3.92 27.69 -9.27
N MET A 265 -3.84 27.19 -8.04
CA MET A 265 -4.34 27.92 -6.86
C MET A 265 -3.41 29.06 -6.41
N PHE A 266 -2.09 28.87 -6.48
CA PHE A 266 -1.12 29.75 -5.84
C PHE A 266 -0.03 30.30 -6.78
N GLY A 267 -0.05 29.90 -8.06
CA GLY A 267 0.95 30.28 -9.07
C GLY A 267 2.08 29.26 -9.25
N THR A 268 2.89 29.45 -10.28
CA THR A 268 3.86 28.46 -10.78
C THR A 268 4.96 28.07 -9.79
N TRP A 269 5.26 28.91 -8.81
CA TRP A 269 6.24 28.60 -7.75
C TRP A 269 5.78 27.46 -6.82
N ALA A 270 4.47 27.22 -6.72
CA ALA A 270 3.91 26.23 -5.82
C ALA A 270 4.13 24.79 -6.33
N ALA A 271 4.16 24.58 -7.65
CA ALA A 271 4.39 23.25 -8.25
C ALA A 271 5.70 22.59 -7.76
N PRO A 272 6.89 23.21 -7.90
CA PRO A 272 8.13 22.59 -7.42
C PRO A 272 8.11 22.35 -5.90
N VAL A 273 7.55 23.26 -5.09
CA VAL A 273 7.47 23.07 -3.63
C VAL A 273 6.65 21.82 -3.29
N VAL A 274 5.46 21.70 -3.89
CA VAL A 274 4.60 20.53 -3.70
C VAL A 274 5.26 19.26 -4.21
N SER A 275 5.95 19.33 -5.35
CA SER A 275 6.68 18.18 -5.86
C SER A 275 7.81 17.72 -4.96
N ALA A 276 8.54 18.63 -4.31
CA ALA A 276 9.55 18.27 -3.31
C ALA A 276 8.92 17.61 -2.08
N PHE A 277 7.81 18.15 -1.57
CA PHE A 277 7.10 17.59 -0.41
C PHE A 277 6.57 16.19 -0.69
N THR A 278 5.91 15.99 -1.84
CA THR A 278 5.37 14.69 -2.23
C THR A 278 6.46 13.67 -2.52
N ALA A 279 7.54 14.06 -3.20
CA ALA A 279 8.69 13.18 -3.41
C ALA A 279 9.31 12.76 -2.08
N PHE A 280 9.53 13.69 -1.15
CA PHE A 280 10.04 13.38 0.19
C PHE A 280 9.09 12.43 0.97
N ALA A 281 7.78 12.64 0.89
CA ALA A 281 6.79 11.76 1.50
C ALA A 281 6.85 10.34 0.92
N CYS A 282 6.97 10.20 -0.40
CA CYS A 282 7.12 8.90 -1.07
C CYS A 282 8.42 8.21 -0.64
N LEU A 283 9.55 8.93 -0.61
CA LEU A 283 10.84 8.37 -0.23
C LEU A 283 10.87 7.91 1.24
N THR A 284 10.29 8.68 2.15
CA THR A 284 10.18 8.28 3.57
C THR A 284 9.20 7.12 3.77
N SER A 285 8.13 7.04 2.99
CA SER A 285 7.21 5.89 2.95
C SER A 285 7.92 4.63 2.42
N LEU A 286 8.70 4.74 1.33
CA LEU A 286 9.51 3.66 0.79
C LEU A 286 10.46 3.10 1.84
N GLY A 287 11.16 3.96 2.58
CA GLY A 287 12.03 3.53 3.66
C GLY A 287 11.31 2.78 4.79
N SER A 288 10.10 3.21 5.15
CA SER A 288 9.22 2.53 6.11
C SER A 288 8.79 1.14 5.59
N TRP A 289 8.32 1.06 4.35
CA TRP A 289 7.89 -0.20 3.75
C TRP A 289 9.03 -1.18 3.48
N MET A 290 10.25 -0.70 3.20
CA MET A 290 11.44 -1.56 3.12
C MET A 290 11.73 -2.27 4.45
N MET A 291 11.49 -1.60 5.59
CA MET A 291 11.57 -2.24 6.90
C MET A 291 10.50 -3.33 7.06
N LEU A 292 9.26 -3.07 6.62
CA LEU A 292 8.17 -4.05 6.64
C LEU A 292 8.46 -5.26 5.75
N VAL A 293 9.07 -5.08 4.58
CA VAL A 293 9.54 -6.18 3.71
C VAL A 293 10.53 -7.07 4.45
N GLY A 294 11.52 -6.45 5.12
CA GLY A 294 12.50 -7.17 5.94
C GLY A 294 11.84 -7.97 7.06
N GLN A 295 10.91 -7.37 7.81
CA GLN A 295 10.18 -8.02 8.90
C GLN A 295 9.26 -9.15 8.42
N ALA A 296 8.56 -8.95 7.30
CA ALA A 296 7.70 -9.96 6.70
C ALA A 296 8.52 -11.18 6.24
N GLY A 297 9.66 -10.94 5.58
CA GLY A 297 10.58 -11.99 5.16
C GLY A 297 11.19 -12.73 6.34
N GLN A 298 11.61 -12.00 7.38
CA GLN A 298 12.11 -12.59 8.62
C GLN A 298 11.05 -13.47 9.29
N ARG A 299 9.84 -12.95 9.50
CA ARG A 299 8.74 -13.70 10.11
C ARG A 299 8.41 -14.96 9.31
N ALA A 300 8.32 -14.84 7.99
CA ALA A 300 8.07 -15.98 7.13
C ALA A 300 9.20 -17.03 7.22
N ALA A 301 10.47 -16.62 7.37
CA ALA A 301 11.59 -17.55 7.52
C ALA A 301 11.61 -18.23 8.90
N ASP A 302 11.31 -17.49 9.96
CA ASP A 302 11.25 -17.98 11.34
C ASP A 302 10.12 -19.03 11.50
N ASP A 303 8.99 -18.83 10.81
CA ASP A 303 7.90 -19.82 10.72
C ASP A 303 8.23 -20.99 9.77
N GLY A 304 9.44 -21.02 9.21
CA GLY A 304 9.92 -22.03 8.27
C GLY A 304 9.33 -21.92 6.86
N ASN A 305 8.55 -20.88 6.58
CA ASN A 305 7.86 -20.69 5.31
C ASN A 305 8.76 -20.12 4.21
N PHE A 306 9.85 -19.44 4.58
CA PHE A 306 10.87 -18.92 3.66
C PHE A 306 12.22 -19.60 3.84
N PRO A 307 13.13 -19.48 2.85
CA PRO A 307 14.53 -19.85 3.02
C PRO A 307 15.14 -19.13 4.23
N LYS A 308 15.98 -19.84 5.01
CA LYS A 308 16.57 -19.35 6.27
C LYS A 308 17.30 -18.00 6.12
N ILE A 309 17.87 -17.72 4.94
CA ILE A 309 18.56 -16.47 4.63
C ILE A 309 17.73 -15.20 4.88
N TYR A 310 16.41 -15.27 4.79
CA TYR A 310 15.53 -14.13 5.07
C TYR A 310 15.36 -13.86 6.58
N GLY A 311 15.57 -14.87 7.43
CA GLY A 311 15.50 -14.78 8.89
C GLY A 311 16.85 -14.51 9.57
N GLU A 312 17.96 -14.56 8.82
CA GLU A 312 19.29 -14.31 9.37
C GLU A 312 19.49 -12.83 9.74
N LEU A 313 19.52 -12.56 11.04
CA LEU A 313 19.77 -11.24 11.60
C LEU A 313 21.26 -10.97 11.79
N ASP A 314 21.67 -9.72 11.58
CA ASP A 314 23.01 -9.26 11.95
C ASP A 314 23.13 -8.93 13.45
N SER A 315 24.30 -8.45 13.89
CA SER A 315 24.55 -8.07 15.28
C SER A 315 23.65 -6.93 15.80
N ASN A 316 23.00 -6.19 14.91
CA ASN A 316 22.07 -5.10 15.23
C ASN A 316 20.60 -5.54 15.11
N GLY A 317 20.33 -6.83 14.84
CA GLY A 317 18.98 -7.36 14.69
C GLY A 317 18.32 -7.05 13.34
N ILE A 318 19.10 -6.80 12.28
CA ILE A 318 18.59 -6.42 10.96
C ILE A 318 18.72 -7.59 9.97
N PRO A 319 17.67 -7.97 9.22
CA PRO A 319 17.72 -9.02 8.20
C PRO A 319 18.38 -8.52 6.90
N LYS A 320 19.68 -8.19 6.95
CA LYS A 320 20.44 -7.57 5.85
C LYS A 320 20.39 -8.37 4.55
N LYS A 321 20.52 -9.71 4.63
CA LYS A 321 20.51 -10.58 3.46
C LYS A 321 19.13 -10.60 2.79
N GLY A 322 18.05 -10.65 3.57
CA GLY A 322 16.69 -10.55 3.08
C GLY A 322 16.41 -9.23 2.37
N LEU A 323 16.84 -8.11 2.96
CA LEU A 323 16.73 -6.78 2.33
C LEU A 323 17.50 -6.68 1.01
N PHE A 324 18.71 -7.23 0.95
CA PHE A 324 19.51 -7.25 -0.28
C PHE A 324 18.84 -8.08 -1.39
N LEU A 325 18.26 -9.25 -1.04
CA LEU A 325 17.49 -10.06 -1.98
C LEU A 325 16.23 -9.33 -2.48
N ALA A 326 15.51 -8.62 -1.60
CA ALA A 326 14.40 -7.77 -2.01
C ALA A 326 14.84 -6.68 -3.00
N GLY A 327 16.01 -6.06 -2.75
CA GLY A 327 16.67 -5.11 -3.68
C GLY A 327 16.90 -5.70 -5.08
N ILE A 328 17.41 -6.94 -5.14
CA ILE A 328 17.59 -7.67 -6.40
C ILE A 328 16.25 -7.95 -7.07
N GLN A 329 15.25 -8.45 -6.34
CA GLN A 329 13.93 -8.76 -6.88
C GLN A 329 13.24 -7.52 -7.49
N MET A 330 13.27 -6.40 -6.76
CA MET A 330 12.78 -5.11 -7.24
C MET A 330 13.54 -4.66 -8.50
N THR A 331 14.86 -4.83 -8.55
CA THR A 331 15.67 -4.47 -9.72
C THR A 331 15.30 -5.32 -10.94
N VAL A 332 15.19 -6.65 -10.76
CA VAL A 332 14.83 -7.57 -11.84
C VAL A 332 13.44 -7.27 -12.38
N LEU A 333 12.46 -7.05 -11.50
CA LEU A 333 11.10 -6.71 -11.93
C LEU A 333 11.07 -5.35 -12.64
N MET A 334 11.77 -4.34 -12.14
CA MET A 334 11.82 -3.04 -12.81
C MET A 334 12.49 -3.13 -14.19
N LEU A 335 13.58 -3.90 -14.32
CA LEU A 335 14.20 -4.13 -15.63
C LEU A 335 13.27 -4.87 -16.59
N LEU A 336 12.53 -5.87 -16.11
CA LEU A 336 11.52 -6.58 -16.91
C LEU A 336 10.45 -5.60 -17.42
N ILE A 337 9.90 -4.77 -16.53
CA ILE A 337 8.92 -3.75 -16.87
C ILE A 337 9.49 -2.77 -17.90
N MET A 338 10.71 -2.27 -17.70
CA MET A 338 11.35 -1.35 -18.65
C MET A 338 11.54 -1.95 -20.06
N VAL A 339 11.78 -3.27 -20.16
CA VAL A 339 11.90 -3.97 -21.44
C VAL A 339 10.53 -4.16 -22.10
N LEU A 340 9.53 -4.55 -21.33
CA LEU A 340 8.17 -4.82 -21.80
C LEU A 340 7.42 -3.53 -22.17
N ASP A 341 7.63 -2.45 -21.43
CA ASP A 341 7.00 -1.13 -21.61
C ASP A 341 7.83 -0.17 -22.49
N SER A 342 8.72 -0.71 -23.33
CA SER A 342 9.51 0.08 -24.28
C SER A 342 8.67 0.84 -25.32
N SER A 343 7.34 0.65 -25.31
CA SER A 343 6.35 1.30 -26.19
C SER A 343 5.83 2.67 -25.72
N GLY A 344 6.29 3.20 -24.58
CA GLY A 344 6.01 4.59 -24.17
C GLY A 344 4.91 4.76 -23.11
N GLY A 345 4.76 3.81 -22.18
CA GLY A 345 3.86 3.93 -21.04
C GLY A 345 4.20 5.10 -20.11
N LYS A 346 3.20 5.62 -19.39
CA LYS A 346 3.38 6.70 -18.42
C LYS A 346 3.61 6.14 -17.02
N ALA A 347 4.20 6.94 -16.14
CA ALA A 347 4.41 6.58 -14.73
C ALA A 347 3.10 6.20 -14.00
N SER A 348 1.97 6.81 -14.36
CA SER A 348 0.62 6.49 -13.86
C SER A 348 0.18 5.06 -14.21
N ASP A 349 0.55 4.60 -15.41
CA ASP A 349 0.16 3.28 -15.93
C ASP A 349 0.96 2.21 -15.21
N LEU A 350 2.28 2.39 -15.12
CA LEU A 350 3.18 1.54 -14.33
C LEU A 350 2.79 1.49 -12.85
N PHE A 351 2.40 2.63 -12.28
CA PHE A 351 1.86 2.69 -10.92
C PHE A 351 0.57 1.86 -10.82
N GLY A 352 -0.35 1.99 -11.78
CA GLY A 352 -1.60 1.20 -11.82
C GLY A 352 -1.34 -0.30 -11.84
N GLU A 353 -0.46 -0.78 -12.71
CA GLU A 353 -0.12 -2.21 -12.82
C GLU A 353 0.54 -2.76 -11.56
N LEU A 354 1.57 -2.08 -11.04
CA LEU A 354 2.28 -2.51 -9.84
C LEU A 354 1.37 -2.54 -8.61
N THR A 355 0.51 -1.52 -8.48
CA THR A 355 -0.45 -1.45 -7.36
C THR A 355 -1.55 -2.49 -7.50
N GLY A 356 -2.05 -2.76 -8.71
CA GLY A 356 -2.99 -3.85 -8.98
C GLY A 356 -2.45 -5.20 -8.51
N ILE A 357 -1.23 -5.56 -8.93
CA ILE A 357 -0.58 -6.82 -8.52
C ILE A 357 -0.38 -6.86 -6.99
N ALA A 358 0.14 -5.79 -6.38
CA ALA A 358 0.37 -5.75 -4.94
C ALA A 358 -0.93 -5.89 -4.12
N VAL A 359 -2.01 -5.20 -4.56
CA VAL A 359 -3.34 -5.31 -3.95
C VAL A 359 -3.86 -6.73 -4.03
N LEU A 360 -3.82 -7.35 -5.21
CA LEU A 360 -4.32 -8.72 -5.42
C LEU A 360 -3.62 -9.74 -4.53
N LEU A 361 -2.29 -9.65 -4.41
CA LEU A 361 -1.51 -10.51 -3.52
C LEU A 361 -1.85 -10.27 -2.04
N THR A 362 -2.27 -9.06 -1.67
CA THR A 362 -2.62 -8.71 -0.28
C THR A 362 -4.04 -9.15 0.11
N MET A 363 -4.92 -9.47 -0.85
CA MET A 363 -6.33 -9.81 -0.58
C MET A 363 -6.50 -11.06 0.27
N LEU A 364 -5.73 -12.11 0.02
CA LEU A 364 -5.76 -13.33 0.82
C LEU A 364 -5.26 -13.10 2.26
N PRO A 365 -4.09 -12.45 2.50
CA PRO A 365 -3.67 -12.00 3.83
C PRO A 365 -4.75 -11.25 4.63
N TYR A 366 -5.45 -10.31 3.99
CA TYR A 366 -6.53 -9.54 4.63
C TYR A 366 -7.76 -10.41 4.91
N PHE A 367 -8.15 -11.25 3.97
CA PHE A 367 -9.25 -12.20 4.14
C PHE A 367 -8.98 -13.14 5.33
N TYR A 368 -7.77 -13.71 5.43
CA TYR A 368 -7.41 -14.57 6.57
C TYR A 368 -7.41 -13.80 7.89
N SER A 369 -7.02 -12.52 7.91
CA SER A 369 -7.10 -11.71 9.12
C SER A 369 -8.56 -11.53 9.59
N CYS A 370 -9.52 -11.34 8.65
CA CYS A 370 -10.95 -11.30 8.97
C CYS A 370 -11.44 -12.63 9.56
N VAL A 371 -11.03 -13.75 8.97
CA VAL A 371 -11.39 -15.10 9.43
C VAL A 371 -10.81 -15.40 10.81
N ASP A 372 -9.56 -15.00 11.09
CA ASP A 372 -8.92 -15.22 12.39
C ASP A 372 -9.65 -14.45 13.50
N LEU A 373 -10.14 -13.24 13.23
CA LEU A 373 -10.95 -12.52 14.21
C LEU A 373 -12.26 -13.27 14.53
N ILE A 374 -12.91 -13.85 13.53
CA ILE A 374 -14.12 -14.68 13.75
C ILE A 374 -13.77 -15.93 14.56
N ARG A 375 -12.65 -16.59 14.25
CA ARG A 375 -12.14 -17.75 15.01
C ARG A 375 -11.90 -17.37 16.48
N TYR A 376 -11.27 -16.23 16.73
CA TYR A 376 -10.86 -15.81 18.07
C TYR A 376 -12.04 -15.33 18.93
N GLU A 377 -12.98 -14.59 18.36
CA GLU A 377 -14.11 -14.03 19.12
C GLU A 377 -15.39 -14.87 19.05
N GLY A 378 -15.47 -15.81 18.10
CA GLY A 378 -16.63 -16.67 17.90
C GLY A 378 -17.84 -15.96 17.28
N MET A 379 -18.76 -16.74 16.73
CA MET A 379 -19.99 -16.25 16.08
C MET A 379 -21.13 -16.04 17.08
N ASN A 380 -20.99 -15.03 17.96
CA ASN A 380 -21.94 -14.74 19.02
C ASN A 380 -22.52 -13.31 18.94
N PHE A 381 -23.77 -13.11 19.38
CA PHE A 381 -24.45 -11.80 19.42
C PHE A 381 -23.72 -10.72 20.24
N ARG A 382 -22.82 -11.10 21.14
CA ARG A 382 -21.99 -10.16 21.91
C ARG A 382 -20.88 -9.51 21.06
N ASN A 383 -20.51 -10.15 19.94
CA ASN A 383 -19.41 -9.74 19.06
C ASN A 383 -19.92 -9.32 17.66
N THR A 384 -21.19 -8.89 17.57
CA THR A 384 -21.84 -8.50 16.31
C THR A 384 -21.03 -7.46 15.53
N ALA A 385 -20.39 -6.50 16.19
CA ALA A 385 -19.54 -5.51 15.52
C ALA A 385 -18.31 -6.16 14.82
N SER A 386 -17.66 -7.13 15.47
CA SER A 386 -16.56 -7.88 14.88
C SER A 386 -17.02 -8.77 13.72
N LEU A 387 -18.20 -9.39 13.84
CA LEU A 387 -18.77 -10.19 12.76
C LEU A 387 -19.13 -9.34 11.53
N ILE A 388 -19.76 -8.18 11.73
CA ILE A 388 -20.06 -7.25 10.65
C ILE A 388 -18.78 -6.75 10.00
N ALA A 389 -17.78 -6.33 10.79
CA ALA A 389 -16.51 -5.85 10.26
C ALA A 389 -15.75 -6.93 9.49
N SER A 390 -15.66 -8.16 10.03
CA SER A 390 -15.04 -9.28 9.31
C SER A 390 -15.81 -9.63 8.04
N PHE A 391 -17.14 -9.62 8.06
CA PHE A 391 -17.96 -9.89 6.87
C PHE A 391 -17.75 -8.82 5.79
N LEU A 392 -17.83 -7.54 6.15
CA LEU A 392 -17.57 -6.43 5.24
C LEU A 392 -16.13 -6.46 4.70
N GLY A 393 -15.15 -6.78 5.55
CA GLY A 393 -13.75 -6.97 5.14
C GLY A 393 -13.59 -8.12 4.14
N CYS A 394 -14.23 -9.26 4.37
CA CYS A 394 -14.24 -10.37 3.42
C CYS A 394 -14.90 -9.99 2.08
N CYS A 395 -16.08 -9.36 2.12
CA CYS A 395 -16.76 -8.85 0.93
C CYS A 395 -15.88 -7.85 0.17
N PHE A 396 -15.20 -6.96 0.89
CA PHE A 396 -14.28 -6.00 0.29
C PHE A 396 -13.12 -6.68 -0.46
N CYS A 397 -12.50 -7.72 0.13
CA CYS A 397 -11.49 -8.51 -0.56
C CYS A 397 -12.04 -9.14 -1.85
N PHE A 398 -13.26 -9.70 -1.84
CA PHE A 398 -13.86 -10.30 -3.04
C PHE A 398 -14.25 -9.26 -4.10
N ILE A 399 -14.79 -8.11 -3.69
CA ILE A 399 -15.15 -7.02 -4.60
C ILE A 399 -13.90 -6.48 -5.31
N ALA A 400 -12.78 -6.37 -4.60
CA ALA A 400 -11.51 -5.96 -5.20
C ALA A 400 -11.04 -6.95 -6.28
N LEU A 401 -11.20 -8.26 -6.05
CA LEU A 401 -10.91 -9.27 -7.07
C LEU A 401 -11.79 -9.10 -8.31
N ILE A 402 -13.07 -8.73 -8.17
CA ILE A 402 -13.96 -8.51 -9.33
C ILE A 402 -13.49 -7.33 -10.19
N GLY A 403 -12.85 -6.33 -9.59
CA GLY A 403 -12.34 -5.15 -10.29
C GLY A 403 -11.04 -5.36 -11.08
N ALA A 404 -10.36 -6.50 -10.89
CA ALA A 404 -9.11 -6.81 -11.56
C ALA A 404 -9.30 -7.41 -12.95
N GLU A 405 -8.29 -7.25 -13.80
CA GLU A 405 -8.34 -7.79 -15.15
C GLU A 405 -8.25 -9.32 -15.11
N THR A 406 -8.88 -9.99 -16.09
CA THR A 406 -8.94 -11.46 -16.14
C THR A 406 -7.54 -12.09 -16.10
N ALA A 407 -6.55 -11.45 -16.74
CA ALA A 407 -5.17 -11.92 -16.74
C ALA A 407 -4.51 -11.80 -15.36
N GLU A 408 -4.73 -10.69 -14.65
CA GLU A 408 -4.20 -10.47 -13.30
C GLU A 408 -4.83 -11.43 -12.28
N LEU A 409 -6.14 -11.68 -12.42
CA LEU A 409 -6.85 -12.66 -11.59
C LEU A 409 -6.35 -14.08 -11.84
N ALA A 410 -6.22 -14.47 -13.11
CA ALA A 410 -5.66 -15.77 -13.46
C ALA A 410 -4.24 -15.92 -12.92
N GLY A 411 -3.40 -14.89 -13.06
CA GLY A 411 -2.05 -14.85 -12.51
C GLY A 411 -2.02 -15.02 -10.99
N THR A 412 -2.86 -14.27 -10.28
CA THR A 412 -2.97 -14.34 -8.81
C THR A 412 -3.41 -15.74 -8.36
N PHE A 413 -4.37 -16.34 -9.05
CA PHE A 413 -4.85 -17.69 -8.76
C PHE A 413 -3.77 -18.74 -9.02
N VAL A 414 -3.08 -18.66 -10.16
CA VAL A 414 -1.96 -19.55 -10.50
C VAL A 414 -0.83 -19.45 -9.48
N VAL A 415 -0.41 -18.23 -9.11
CA VAL A 415 0.61 -18.01 -8.08
C VAL A 415 0.17 -18.61 -6.75
N SER A 416 -1.07 -18.36 -6.35
CA SER A 416 -1.65 -18.90 -5.12
C SER A 416 -1.67 -20.44 -5.08
N LEU A 417 -2.04 -21.09 -6.19
CA LEU A 417 -2.00 -22.54 -6.33
C LEU A 417 -0.57 -23.09 -6.31
N ILE A 418 0.36 -22.46 -7.03
CA ILE A 418 1.78 -22.86 -7.05
C ILE A 418 2.36 -22.81 -5.63
N ILE A 419 2.04 -21.78 -4.86
CA ILE A 419 2.45 -21.65 -3.45
C ILE A 419 1.95 -22.85 -2.63
N LEU A 420 0.68 -23.24 -2.79
CA LEU A 420 0.13 -24.41 -2.09
C LEU A 420 0.75 -25.74 -2.58
N MET A 421 1.11 -25.85 -3.87
CA MET A 421 1.84 -27.02 -4.39
C MET A 421 3.23 -27.16 -3.75
N PHE A 422 3.97 -26.06 -3.62
CA PHE A 422 5.26 -26.05 -2.93
C PHE A 422 5.12 -26.41 -1.45
N TYR A 423 4.05 -25.93 -0.79
CA TYR A 423 3.74 -26.32 0.58
C TYR A 423 3.47 -27.83 0.70
N GLY A 424 2.66 -28.40 -0.19
CA GLY A 424 2.38 -29.84 -0.24
C GLY A 424 3.65 -30.67 -0.43
N ARG A 425 4.55 -30.26 -1.33
CA ARG A 425 5.85 -30.90 -1.53
C ARG A 425 6.72 -30.84 -0.26
N LYS A 426 6.76 -29.69 0.40
CA LYS A 426 7.51 -29.49 1.66
C LYS A 426 6.97 -30.41 2.76
N MET A 427 5.65 -30.53 2.91
CA MET A 427 5.05 -31.45 3.88
C MET A 427 5.44 -32.91 3.60
N HIS A 428 5.38 -33.34 2.34
CA HIS A 428 5.77 -34.70 1.97
C HIS A 428 7.25 -34.98 2.31
N GLN A 429 8.15 -34.04 2.02
CA GLN A 429 9.56 -34.17 2.39
C GLN A 429 9.77 -34.25 3.91
N SER A 430 9.04 -33.46 4.69
CA SER A 430 9.14 -33.50 6.16
C SER A 430 8.71 -34.84 6.76
N GLN A 431 7.68 -35.47 6.17
CA GLN A 431 7.20 -36.79 6.57
C GLN A 431 8.23 -37.89 6.25
N LEU A 432 8.94 -37.78 5.13
CA LEU A 432 9.99 -38.74 4.75
C LEU A 432 11.22 -38.67 5.65
N THR A 433 11.52 -37.50 6.22
CA THR A 433 12.67 -37.30 7.13
C THR A 433 12.38 -37.59 8.60
N SER A 434 11.12 -37.83 8.96
CA SER A 434 10.69 -38.18 10.32
C SER A 434 10.65 -39.68 10.61
N PHE A 435 10.99 -40.51 9.60
CA PHE A 435 11.31 -41.93 9.73
C PHE A 435 12.83 -42.10 9.63
#